data_AF-A0A6A9ST65-F1
#
_entry.id   AF-A0A6A9ST65-F1
#
_cell.length_a   1.000
_cell.length_b   1.000
_cell.length_c   1.000
_cell.angle_alpha   90.00
_cell.angle_beta   90.00
_cell.angle_gamma   90.00
#
_symmetry.space_group_name_H-M   'P 1'
#
loop_
_entity.id
_entity.type
_entity.pdbx_description
1 polymer ?
#
loop_
_entity_poly.entity_id
_entity_poly.type
_entity_poly.pdbx_seq_one_letter_code
_entity_poly.pdbx_strand_id
1 'polypeptide(L)'
;MDELPALVTEAVGDAAVIETVDVGGGDAVVVTPEATHVYRSEGLLSDESLEGYDHDVERFAVDAGRRKSTIRLDGIDGERSFTVPGSVADGVIEAVLEGVLRATGVVAEAETVDATFRFSELTLVVTDRQLLKHVGSAVWDEEFEAFRYENLADLDFEEGSVATQVVVEADGRKQRVKVPNEHAGRVREDVQSAVFEFHGVSSLGGLRAALEDGADDETDRDEATDPNEDEGADDASEGGFVSADWSPPADQDVTGSRGMDTAESGNEDDSPDDTQPETTEVDTEELADEVEALRETVEYQTELLEAQGETIEQLVDELRRGR
;
A
#
# COMPACT_ATOMS: atom_id res chain seq x y z
N MET A 1 -6.96 31.02 -2.83
CA MET A 1 -7.62 30.28 -3.92
C MET A 1 -8.41 31.28 -4.71
N ASP A 2 -8.02 31.46 -5.96
CA ASP A 2 -8.86 32.14 -6.95
C ASP A 2 -10.18 31.35 -7.08
N GLU A 3 -11.28 32.07 -7.29
CA GLU A 3 -12.62 31.51 -7.47
C GLU A 3 -12.61 30.50 -8.63
N LEU A 4 -13.26 29.34 -8.46
CA LEU A 4 -13.30 28.31 -9.49
C LEU A 4 -13.93 28.87 -10.79
N PRO A 5 -13.42 28.51 -11.98
CA PRO A 5 -14.03 28.91 -13.24
C PRO A 5 -15.52 28.54 -13.31
N ALA A 6 -16.31 29.32 -14.03
CA ALA A 6 -17.76 29.13 -14.12
C ALA A 6 -18.13 27.75 -14.67
N LEU A 7 -17.40 27.25 -15.67
CA LEU A 7 -17.60 25.90 -16.21
C LEU A 7 -17.41 24.82 -15.15
N VAL A 8 -16.39 24.97 -14.31
CA VAL A 8 -16.10 24.01 -13.23
C VAL A 8 -17.20 24.08 -12.17
N THR A 9 -17.61 25.28 -11.78
CA THR A 9 -18.67 25.48 -10.78
C THR A 9 -20.01 24.93 -11.27
N GLU A 10 -20.33 25.08 -12.56
CA GLU A 10 -21.55 24.52 -13.17
C GLU A 10 -21.52 22.98 -13.19
N ALA A 11 -20.38 22.38 -13.50
CA ALA A 11 -20.24 20.92 -13.55
C ALA A 11 -20.23 20.26 -12.17
N VAL A 12 -19.52 20.84 -11.21
CA VAL A 12 -19.43 20.33 -9.82
C VAL A 12 -20.75 20.59 -9.07
N GLY A 13 -21.43 21.70 -9.38
CA GLY A 13 -22.68 22.07 -8.71
C GLY A 13 -22.49 22.20 -7.20
N ASP A 14 -23.31 21.48 -6.43
CA ASP A 14 -23.26 21.44 -4.96
C ASP A 14 -22.44 20.26 -4.42
N ALA A 15 -21.75 19.50 -5.29
CA ALA A 15 -20.95 18.35 -4.86
C ALA A 15 -19.79 18.80 -3.95
N ALA A 16 -19.49 17.99 -2.93
CA ALA A 16 -18.33 18.20 -2.09
C ALA A 16 -17.05 18.09 -2.94
N VAL A 17 -16.16 19.06 -2.79
CA VAL A 17 -14.83 19.01 -3.43
C VAL A 17 -13.88 18.32 -2.47
N ILE A 18 -13.26 17.24 -2.92
CA ILE A 18 -12.19 16.54 -2.20
C ILE A 18 -10.93 17.41 -2.29
N GLU A 19 -10.53 17.79 -3.50
CA GLU A 19 -9.31 18.56 -3.74
C GLU A 19 -9.43 19.41 -5.01
N THR A 20 -8.70 20.54 -5.04
CA THR A 20 -8.53 21.38 -6.23
C THR A 20 -7.04 21.62 -6.46
N VAL A 21 -6.52 20.97 -7.48
CA VAL A 21 -5.09 21.02 -7.83
C VAL A 21 -4.85 21.99 -8.98
N ASP A 22 -4.04 23.01 -8.73
CA ASP A 22 -3.52 23.89 -9.79
C ASP A 22 -2.47 23.16 -10.63
N VAL A 23 -2.75 22.99 -11.92
CA VAL A 23 -1.86 22.30 -12.87
C VAL A 23 -0.85 23.29 -13.50
N GLY A 24 -1.11 24.58 -13.38
CA GLY A 24 -0.34 25.66 -13.95
C GLY A 24 -0.87 26.12 -15.31
N GLY A 25 -0.58 27.38 -15.65
CA GLY A 25 -1.04 27.99 -16.89
C GLY A 25 -2.53 28.38 -16.89
N GLY A 26 -3.22 28.26 -15.74
CA GLY A 26 -4.66 28.45 -15.61
C GLY A 26 -5.45 27.14 -15.61
N ASP A 27 -4.78 26.00 -15.83
CA ASP A 27 -5.40 24.67 -15.81
C ASP A 27 -5.56 24.17 -14.38
N ALA A 28 -6.60 23.38 -14.14
CA ALA A 28 -6.89 22.83 -12.82
C ALA A 28 -7.49 21.42 -12.91
N VAL A 29 -7.28 20.62 -11.88
CA VAL A 29 -7.99 19.35 -11.66
C VAL A 29 -8.83 19.51 -10.40
N VAL A 30 -10.14 19.32 -10.53
CA VAL A 30 -11.07 19.32 -9.40
C VAL A 30 -11.58 17.91 -9.20
N VAL A 31 -11.40 17.39 -8.01
CA VAL A 31 -11.80 16.03 -7.66
C VAL A 31 -13.00 16.10 -6.72
N THR A 32 -14.06 15.38 -7.07
CA THR A 32 -15.26 15.19 -6.26
C THR A 32 -15.40 13.69 -5.92
N PRO A 33 -16.29 13.29 -5.00
CA PRO A 33 -16.52 11.87 -4.74
C PRO A 33 -16.86 11.06 -6.00
N GLU A 34 -17.73 11.57 -6.88
CA GLU A 34 -18.21 10.78 -8.02
C GLU A 34 -17.36 10.93 -9.29
N ALA A 35 -16.63 12.03 -9.45
CA ALA A 35 -15.86 12.29 -10.66
C ALA A 35 -14.66 13.23 -10.46
N THR A 36 -13.71 13.12 -11.38
CA THR A 36 -12.64 14.09 -11.59
C THR A 36 -12.92 14.97 -12.80
N HIS A 37 -12.78 16.27 -12.63
CA HIS A 37 -12.95 17.27 -13.67
C HIS A 37 -11.61 17.92 -14.02
N VAL A 38 -11.15 17.74 -15.25
CA VAL A 38 -9.93 18.36 -15.78
C VAL A 38 -10.32 19.60 -16.55
N TYR A 39 -10.01 20.76 -15.98
CA TYR A 39 -10.22 22.07 -16.59
C TYR A 39 -8.95 22.52 -17.31
N ARG A 40 -9.11 22.91 -18.58
CA ARG A 40 -8.06 23.59 -19.35
C ARG A 40 -8.51 24.99 -19.71
N SER A 41 -7.68 25.96 -19.32
CA SER A 41 -7.90 27.37 -19.60
C SER A 41 -7.78 27.69 -21.09
N GLU A 42 -8.40 28.79 -21.50
CA GLU A 42 -8.26 29.30 -22.87
C GLU A 42 -6.80 29.68 -23.16
N GLY A 43 -6.25 29.07 -24.20
CA GLY A 43 -4.91 29.34 -24.71
C GLY A 43 -4.93 30.02 -26.06
N LEU A 44 -3.74 30.37 -26.57
CA LEU A 44 -3.59 31.03 -27.89
C LEU A 44 -4.14 30.21 -29.06
N LEU A 45 -4.28 28.89 -28.89
CA LEU A 45 -4.64 27.94 -29.93
C LEU A 45 -5.79 27.00 -29.52
N SER A 46 -6.27 27.09 -28.28
CA SER A 46 -7.24 26.17 -27.70
C SER A 46 -8.27 26.96 -26.91
N ASP A 47 -9.54 26.66 -27.13
CA ASP A 47 -10.63 27.22 -26.33
C ASP A 47 -10.63 26.60 -24.92
N GLU A 48 -11.29 27.29 -23.99
CA GLU A 48 -11.60 26.78 -22.65
C GLU A 48 -12.34 25.43 -22.74
N SER A 49 -11.93 24.45 -21.93
CA SER A 49 -12.54 23.11 -21.96
C SER A 49 -12.58 22.45 -20.59
N LEU A 50 -13.57 21.58 -20.41
CA LEU A 50 -13.76 20.78 -19.21
C LEU A 50 -14.04 19.33 -19.62
N GLU A 51 -13.24 18.40 -19.10
CA GLU A 51 -13.39 16.96 -19.31
C GLU A 51 -13.69 16.27 -17.97
N GLY A 52 -14.73 15.45 -17.92
CA GLY A 52 -15.10 14.65 -16.75
C GLY A 52 -14.67 13.19 -16.86
N TYR A 53 -14.28 12.61 -15.73
CA TYR A 53 -13.86 11.22 -15.58
C TYR A 53 -14.54 10.62 -14.34
N ASP A 54 -15.45 9.68 -14.54
CA ASP A 54 -16.19 9.03 -13.46
C ASP A 54 -15.28 8.17 -12.56
N HIS A 55 -15.63 8.07 -11.29
CA HIS A 55 -14.92 7.28 -10.29
C HIS A 55 -15.54 5.90 -10.02
N ASP A 56 -16.72 5.61 -10.57
CA ASP A 56 -17.30 4.25 -10.58
C ASP A 56 -16.55 3.39 -11.60
N VAL A 57 -15.37 2.91 -11.19
CA VAL A 57 -14.39 2.22 -12.04
C VAL A 57 -13.98 0.90 -11.40
N GLU A 58 -13.71 -0.09 -12.25
CA GLU A 58 -13.21 -1.40 -11.82
C GLU A 58 -11.70 -1.32 -11.52
N ARG A 59 -10.99 -0.38 -12.17
CA ARG A 59 -9.54 -0.23 -12.00
C ARG A 59 -9.08 1.22 -12.14
N PHE A 60 -8.27 1.65 -11.18
CA PHE A 60 -7.52 2.90 -11.22
C PHE A 60 -6.02 2.61 -11.33
N ALA A 61 -5.37 3.06 -12.41
CA ALA A 61 -3.94 2.88 -12.65
C ALA A 61 -3.24 4.20 -12.96
N VAL A 62 -1.92 4.22 -12.75
CA VAL A 62 -1.07 5.39 -13.03
C VAL A 62 0.18 4.95 -13.75
N ASP A 63 0.46 5.57 -14.89
CA ASP A 63 1.78 5.51 -15.51
C ASP A 63 2.59 6.74 -15.11
N ALA A 64 3.49 6.53 -14.14
CA ALA A 64 4.41 7.58 -13.72
C ALA A 64 5.51 7.79 -14.77
N GLY A 65 5.58 9.01 -15.31
CA GLY A 65 6.67 9.44 -16.18
C GLY A 65 7.55 10.50 -15.51
N ARG A 66 8.75 10.75 -16.06
CA ARG A 66 9.70 11.72 -15.48
C ARG A 66 9.19 13.17 -15.37
N ARG A 67 8.24 13.56 -16.23
CA ARG A 67 7.73 14.95 -16.30
C ARG A 67 6.23 15.05 -16.12
N LYS A 68 5.52 13.96 -16.40
CA LYS A 68 4.08 13.87 -16.47
C LYS A 68 3.68 12.48 -16.05
N SER A 69 2.53 12.38 -15.39
CA SER A 69 1.92 11.11 -15.00
C SER A 69 0.57 10.99 -15.70
N THR A 70 0.26 9.80 -16.20
CA THR A 70 -1.03 9.51 -16.82
C THR A 70 -1.89 8.77 -15.83
N ILE A 71 -3.05 9.35 -15.51
CA ILE A 71 -4.10 8.74 -14.70
C ILE A 71 -5.00 7.96 -15.67
N ARG A 72 -5.26 6.68 -15.36
CA ARG A 72 -6.16 5.82 -16.13
C ARG A 72 -7.24 5.26 -15.23
N LEU A 73 -8.47 5.37 -15.71
CA LEU A 73 -9.69 4.98 -15.04
C LEU A 73 -10.42 4.03 -16.00
N ASP A 74 -10.50 2.77 -15.62
CA ASP A 74 -11.12 1.72 -16.43
C ASP A 74 -12.43 1.30 -15.78
N GLY A 75 -13.53 1.61 -16.44
CA GLY A 75 -14.88 1.27 -16.01
C GLY A 75 -15.68 0.64 -17.14
N ILE A 76 -16.99 0.51 -16.93
CA ILE A 76 -17.89 -0.24 -17.83
C ILE A 76 -17.91 0.34 -19.25
N ASP A 77 -17.77 1.65 -19.39
CA ASP A 77 -17.75 2.36 -20.68
C ASP A 77 -16.36 2.35 -21.36
N GLY A 78 -15.39 1.68 -20.74
CA GLY A 78 -14.01 1.50 -21.19
C GLY A 78 -13.01 2.47 -20.55
N GLU A 79 -11.73 2.25 -20.87
CA GLU A 79 -10.62 3.05 -20.32
C GLU A 79 -10.69 4.53 -20.74
N ARG A 80 -10.63 5.41 -19.75
CA ARG A 80 -10.48 6.85 -19.91
C ARG A 80 -9.19 7.30 -19.21
N SER A 81 -8.52 8.29 -19.77
CA SER A 81 -7.27 8.78 -19.19
C SER A 81 -7.07 10.28 -19.37
N PHE A 82 -6.29 10.85 -18.46
CA PHE A 82 -5.78 12.20 -18.55
C PHE A 82 -4.36 12.27 -18.01
N THR A 83 -3.68 13.38 -18.27
CA THR A 83 -2.27 13.54 -17.93
C THR A 83 -2.07 14.81 -17.13
N VAL A 84 -1.33 14.70 -16.03
CA VAL A 84 -0.94 15.83 -15.18
C VAL A 84 0.59 15.97 -15.13
N PRO A 85 1.14 17.17 -14.86
CA PRO A 85 2.54 17.34 -14.54
C PRO A 85 2.97 16.47 -13.36
N GLY A 86 4.17 15.91 -13.41
CA GLY A 86 4.67 15.03 -12.36
C GLY A 86 4.76 15.72 -11.00
N SER A 87 4.93 17.05 -10.96
CA SER A 87 5.00 17.84 -9.73
C SER A 87 3.70 17.89 -8.94
N VAL A 88 2.56 17.59 -9.57
CA VAL A 88 1.24 17.58 -8.93
C VAL A 88 0.59 16.20 -8.93
N ALA A 89 1.29 15.20 -9.48
CA ALA A 89 0.73 13.87 -9.69
C ALA A 89 0.32 13.22 -8.37
N ASP A 90 1.16 13.27 -7.33
CA ASP A 90 0.88 12.59 -6.06
C ASP A 90 -0.43 13.10 -5.42
N GLY A 91 -0.63 14.41 -5.33
CA GLY A 91 -1.86 14.98 -4.79
C GLY A 91 -3.10 14.66 -5.63
N VAL A 92 -2.98 14.61 -6.97
CA VAL A 92 -4.07 14.17 -7.84
C VAL A 92 -4.39 12.69 -7.62
N ILE A 93 -3.37 11.84 -7.48
CA ILE A 93 -3.54 10.40 -7.28
C ILE A 93 -4.23 10.12 -5.95
N GLU A 94 -3.81 10.79 -4.87
CA GLU A 94 -4.44 10.68 -3.55
C GLU A 94 -5.91 11.10 -3.61
N ALA A 95 -6.22 12.26 -4.20
CA ALA A 95 -7.60 12.73 -4.31
C ALA A 95 -8.49 11.82 -5.19
N VAL A 96 -7.96 11.37 -6.34
CA VAL A 96 -8.70 10.44 -7.23
C VAL A 96 -8.94 9.12 -6.54
N LEU A 97 -7.95 8.58 -5.81
CA LEU A 97 -8.13 7.34 -5.06
C LEU A 97 -9.25 7.48 -4.03
N GLU A 98 -9.26 8.57 -3.25
CA GLU A 98 -10.34 8.85 -2.30
C GLU A 98 -11.70 8.91 -3.00
N GLY A 99 -11.79 9.58 -4.15
CA GLY A 99 -13.00 9.60 -4.97
C GLY A 99 -13.45 8.20 -5.41
N VAL A 100 -12.53 7.39 -5.95
CA VAL A 100 -12.80 5.99 -6.36
C VAL A 100 -13.28 5.15 -5.18
N LEU A 101 -12.64 5.24 -4.02
CA LEU A 101 -13.03 4.49 -2.82
C LEU A 101 -14.45 4.85 -2.35
N ARG A 102 -14.84 6.12 -2.47
CA ARG A 102 -16.20 6.59 -2.12
C ARG A 102 -17.23 6.16 -3.17
N ALA A 103 -16.94 6.36 -4.46
CA ALA A 103 -17.85 6.03 -5.56
C ALA A 103 -18.16 4.53 -5.64
N THR A 104 -17.15 3.68 -5.39
CA THR A 104 -17.30 2.22 -5.36
C THR A 104 -17.89 1.69 -4.04
N GLY A 105 -18.11 2.57 -3.05
CA GLY A 105 -18.68 2.21 -1.75
C GLY A 105 -17.74 1.45 -0.82
N VAL A 106 -16.44 1.42 -1.11
CA VAL A 106 -15.40 0.83 -0.24
C VAL A 106 -15.23 1.66 1.04
N VAL A 107 -15.29 2.99 0.90
CA VAL A 107 -15.28 3.97 1.99
C VAL A 107 -16.65 4.63 2.06
N ALA A 108 -17.28 4.62 3.25
CA ALA A 108 -18.60 5.21 3.42
C ALA A 108 -18.56 6.75 3.29
N GLU A 109 -19.68 7.38 2.94
CA GLU A 109 -19.74 8.85 2.76
C GLU A 109 -19.32 9.66 4.01
N ALA A 110 -19.57 9.10 5.19
CA ALA A 110 -19.24 9.71 6.48
C ALA A 110 -17.86 9.30 7.02
N GLU A 111 -17.16 8.41 6.32
CA GLU A 111 -15.82 7.93 6.65
C GLU A 111 -14.77 8.86 6.05
N THR A 112 -13.70 9.10 6.81
CA THR A 112 -12.62 9.99 6.40
C THR A 112 -11.41 9.18 6.00
N VAL A 113 -10.78 9.54 4.88
CA VAL A 113 -9.49 9.00 4.49
C VAL A 113 -8.41 9.86 5.15
N ASP A 114 -7.71 9.31 6.13
CA ASP A 114 -6.72 10.05 6.93
C ASP A 114 -5.34 10.04 6.25
N ALA A 115 -4.99 8.94 5.60
CA ALA A 115 -3.74 8.83 4.85
C ALA A 115 -3.82 7.79 3.72
N THR A 116 -3.07 8.05 2.65
CA THR A 116 -2.83 7.09 1.56
C THR A 116 -1.34 6.91 1.37
N PHE A 117 -0.92 5.66 1.20
CA PHE A 117 0.46 5.30 0.92
C PHE A 117 0.54 4.36 -0.28
N ARG A 118 1.56 4.56 -1.12
CA ARG A 118 1.86 3.73 -2.28
C ARG A 118 3.32 3.31 -2.26
N PHE A 119 3.56 2.00 -2.29
CA PHE A 119 4.89 1.39 -2.24
C PHE A 119 4.99 0.33 -3.34
N SER A 120 5.62 0.66 -4.46
CA SER A 120 5.69 -0.24 -5.62
C SER A 120 4.28 -0.70 -6.05
N GLU A 121 3.91 -1.94 -5.73
CA GLU A 121 2.60 -2.55 -6.03
C GLU A 121 1.64 -2.53 -4.84
N LEU A 122 2.07 -2.08 -3.66
CA LEU A 122 1.23 -2.01 -2.46
C LEU A 122 0.61 -0.62 -2.32
N THR A 123 -0.71 -0.56 -2.21
CA THR A 123 -1.44 0.62 -1.75
C THR A 123 -2.02 0.34 -0.36
N LEU A 124 -1.73 1.21 0.60
CA LEU A 124 -2.28 1.18 1.96
C LEU A 124 -3.06 2.46 2.21
N VAL A 125 -4.33 2.34 2.55
CA VAL A 125 -5.21 3.47 2.89
C VAL A 125 -5.60 3.35 4.36
N VAL A 126 -5.45 4.44 5.09
CA VAL A 126 -5.82 4.59 6.49
C VAL A 126 -7.05 5.47 6.54
N THR A 127 -8.13 4.98 7.13
CA THR A 127 -9.36 5.74 7.35
C THR A 127 -9.65 5.85 8.84
N ASP A 128 -10.65 6.64 9.21
CA ASP A 128 -11.11 6.71 10.61
C ASP A 128 -11.79 5.41 11.11
N ARG A 129 -11.98 4.40 10.25
CA ARG A 129 -12.69 3.15 10.58
C ARG A 129 -11.97 1.86 10.22
N GLN A 130 -11.04 1.90 9.27
CA GLN A 130 -10.42 0.69 8.73
C GLN A 130 -9.07 0.97 8.08
N LEU A 131 -8.27 -0.09 7.94
CA LEU A 131 -7.13 -0.12 7.02
C LEU A 131 -7.53 -0.88 5.77
N LEU A 132 -7.22 -0.31 4.61
CA LEU A 132 -7.40 -0.97 3.32
C LEU A 132 -6.05 -1.26 2.70
N LYS A 133 -5.86 -2.49 2.25
CA LYS A 133 -4.62 -2.96 1.64
C LYS A 133 -4.95 -3.53 0.27
N HIS A 134 -4.35 -2.95 -0.76
CA HIS A 134 -4.39 -3.46 -2.12
C HIS A 134 -2.97 -3.80 -2.58
N VAL A 135 -2.79 -4.92 -3.28
CA VAL A 135 -1.50 -5.33 -3.85
C VAL A 135 -1.70 -5.65 -5.32
N GLY A 136 -1.15 -4.81 -6.19
CA GLY A 136 -1.27 -4.96 -7.62
C GLY A 136 -0.50 -3.91 -8.42
N SER A 137 -0.49 -4.08 -9.74
CA SER A 137 0.08 -3.09 -10.66
C SER A 137 -0.80 -1.85 -10.81
N ALA A 138 -2.09 -1.97 -10.47
CA ALA A 138 -3.00 -0.84 -10.37
C ALA A 138 -2.70 -0.03 -9.10
N VAL A 139 -3.16 1.21 -9.06
CA VAL A 139 -3.25 1.94 -7.78
C VAL A 139 -4.30 1.29 -6.90
N TRP A 140 -5.42 0.90 -7.53
CA TRP A 140 -6.57 0.29 -6.88
C TRP A 140 -7.39 -0.52 -7.89
N ASP A 141 -7.95 -1.63 -7.43
CA ASP A 141 -8.98 -2.42 -8.12
C ASP A 141 -9.86 -3.14 -7.07
N GLU A 142 -10.77 -4.01 -7.53
CA GLU A 142 -11.69 -4.74 -6.67
C GLU A 142 -11.02 -5.77 -5.74
N GLU A 143 -9.74 -6.11 -5.97
CA GLU A 143 -8.99 -7.08 -5.15
C GLU A 143 -8.25 -6.37 -4.02
N PHE A 144 -8.95 -6.18 -2.88
CA PHE A 144 -8.37 -5.57 -1.68
C PHE A 144 -8.76 -6.31 -0.39
N GLU A 145 -7.96 -6.11 0.65
CA GLU A 145 -8.22 -6.56 2.01
C GLU A 145 -8.61 -5.35 2.88
N ALA A 146 -9.67 -5.48 3.68
CA ALA A 146 -10.11 -4.46 4.62
C ALA A 146 -10.01 -4.98 6.06
N PHE A 147 -9.43 -4.17 6.95
CA PHE A 147 -9.27 -4.45 8.36
C PHE A 147 -10.03 -3.40 9.16
N ARG A 148 -11.24 -3.73 9.59
CA ARG A 148 -12.06 -2.79 10.36
C ARG A 148 -11.58 -2.70 11.80
N TYR A 149 -11.52 -1.49 12.33
CA TYR A 149 -11.08 -1.24 13.70
C TYR A 149 -12.04 -1.85 14.74
N GLU A 150 -13.34 -1.96 14.41
CA GLU A 150 -14.31 -2.67 15.25
C GLU A 150 -13.96 -4.14 15.50
N ASN A 151 -13.27 -4.79 14.55
CA ASN A 151 -12.92 -6.22 14.62
C ASN A 151 -11.44 -6.45 14.93
N LEU A 152 -10.71 -5.40 15.32
CA LEU A 152 -9.29 -5.46 15.61
C LEU A 152 -9.07 -6.23 16.93
N ALA A 153 -8.17 -7.21 16.91
CA ALA A 153 -7.77 -8.00 18.06
C ALA A 153 -6.35 -7.63 18.55
N ASP A 154 -5.45 -7.28 17.64
CA ASP A 154 -4.12 -6.77 18.00
C ASP A 154 -3.55 -5.89 16.87
N LEU A 155 -2.67 -4.97 17.25
CA LEU A 155 -1.88 -4.14 16.34
C LEU A 155 -0.45 -4.08 16.86
N ASP A 156 0.49 -4.42 16.00
CA ASP A 156 1.92 -4.38 16.33
C ASP A 156 2.77 -3.92 15.13
N PHE A 157 4.00 -3.52 15.40
CA PHE A 157 4.92 -3.01 14.39
C PHE A 157 6.28 -3.69 14.59
N GLU A 158 6.63 -4.57 13.66
CA GLU A 158 7.88 -5.33 13.71
C GLU A 158 8.92 -4.65 12.80
N GLU A 159 9.98 -4.08 13.39
CA GLU A 159 11.08 -3.48 12.63
C GLU A 159 11.96 -4.55 11.97
N GLY A 160 12.15 -4.44 10.66
CA GLY A 160 13.01 -5.31 9.88
C GLY A 160 14.17 -4.55 9.23
N SER A 161 15.18 -5.28 8.74
CA SER A 161 16.35 -4.69 8.10
C SER A 161 16.03 -3.91 6.82
N VAL A 162 15.04 -4.38 6.05
CA VAL A 162 14.62 -3.78 4.77
C VAL A 162 13.29 -3.05 4.89
N ALA A 163 12.35 -3.62 5.62
CA ALA A 163 11.00 -3.12 5.76
C ALA A 163 10.46 -3.39 7.17
N THR A 164 9.68 -2.44 7.66
CA THR A 164 8.88 -2.60 8.87
C THR A 164 7.58 -3.31 8.50
N GLN A 165 7.11 -4.21 9.36
CA GLN A 165 5.85 -4.91 9.17
C GLN A 165 4.78 -4.31 10.08
N VAL A 166 3.70 -3.79 9.49
CA VAL A 166 2.49 -3.49 10.23
C VAL A 166 1.72 -4.80 10.37
N VAL A 167 1.58 -5.26 11.60
CA VAL A 167 0.96 -6.53 11.93
C VAL A 167 -0.42 -6.25 12.48
N VAL A 168 -1.44 -6.67 11.75
CA VAL A 168 -2.84 -6.43 12.08
C VAL A 168 -3.50 -7.78 12.30
N GLU A 169 -4.10 -7.98 13.47
CA GLU A 169 -4.97 -9.13 13.73
C GLU A 169 -6.41 -8.64 13.78
N ALA A 170 -7.24 -9.10 12.85
CA ALA A 170 -8.66 -8.76 12.79
C ALA A 170 -9.45 -9.95 12.25
N ASP A 171 -10.71 -10.11 12.67
CA ASP A 171 -11.58 -11.21 12.24
C ASP A 171 -10.94 -12.62 12.43
N GLY A 172 -10.14 -12.78 13.50
CA GLY A 172 -9.41 -14.01 13.80
C GLY A 172 -8.27 -14.34 12.83
N ARG A 173 -7.81 -13.38 12.02
CA ARG A 173 -6.73 -13.53 11.05
C ARG A 173 -5.64 -12.52 11.30
N LYS A 174 -4.40 -13.02 11.35
CA LYS A 174 -3.20 -12.19 11.44
C LYS A 174 -2.63 -11.91 10.05
N GLN A 175 -2.52 -10.65 9.69
CA GLN A 175 -1.95 -10.17 8.43
C GLN A 175 -0.73 -9.28 8.67
N ARG A 176 0.16 -9.23 7.68
CA ARG A 176 1.41 -8.46 7.73
C ARG A 176 1.52 -7.60 6.48
N VAL A 177 1.62 -6.29 6.66
CA VAL A 177 1.84 -5.32 5.59
C VAL A 177 3.29 -4.85 5.65
N LYS A 178 4.04 -5.07 4.57
CA LYS A 178 5.43 -4.63 4.47
C LYS A 178 5.50 -3.17 4.06
N VAL A 179 6.14 -2.35 4.89
CA VAL A 179 6.34 -0.91 4.67
C VAL A 179 7.84 -0.64 4.55
N PRO A 180 8.31 -0.03 3.45
CA PRO A 180 9.71 0.38 3.33
C PRO A 180 10.14 1.25 4.52
N ASN A 181 11.34 1.02 5.04
CA ASN A 181 11.80 1.68 6.27
C ASN A 181 11.80 3.21 6.21
N GLU A 182 11.95 3.79 5.01
CA GLU A 182 11.88 5.25 4.80
C GLU A 182 10.49 5.85 5.09
N HIS A 183 9.43 5.02 4.99
CA HIS A 183 8.04 5.42 5.23
C HIS A 183 7.47 4.87 6.53
N ALA A 184 8.17 3.93 7.18
CA ALA A 184 7.69 3.23 8.37
C ALA A 184 7.26 4.16 9.50
N GLY A 185 8.01 5.24 9.74
CA GLY A 185 7.68 6.23 10.78
C GLY A 185 6.33 6.89 10.54
N ARG A 186 6.08 7.36 9.31
CA ARG A 186 4.82 8.03 8.94
C ARG A 186 3.65 7.06 8.94
N VAL A 187 3.81 5.86 8.36
CA VAL A 187 2.75 4.84 8.38
C VAL A 187 2.39 4.46 9.81
N ARG A 188 3.38 4.26 10.67
CA ARG A 188 3.13 3.96 12.08
C ARG A 188 2.35 5.08 12.76
N GLU A 189 2.74 6.33 12.55
CA GLU A 189 2.07 7.49 13.14
C GLU A 189 0.62 7.60 12.68
N ASP A 190 0.36 7.53 11.37
CA ASP A 190 -0.98 7.69 10.80
C ASP A 190 -1.90 6.51 11.20
N VAL A 191 -1.40 5.27 11.16
CA VAL A 191 -2.16 4.09 11.60
C VAL A 191 -2.44 4.13 13.10
N GLN A 192 -1.45 4.47 13.93
CA GLN A 192 -1.66 4.56 15.38
C GLN A 192 -2.65 5.66 15.72
N SER A 193 -2.55 6.83 15.07
CA SER A 193 -3.45 7.95 15.31
C SER A 193 -4.89 7.57 15.01
N ALA A 194 -5.16 7.00 13.83
CA ALA A 194 -6.50 6.57 13.42
C ALA A 194 -7.09 5.49 14.37
N VAL A 195 -6.32 4.45 14.67
CA VAL A 195 -6.76 3.36 15.56
C VAL A 195 -6.99 3.86 16.98
N PHE A 196 -6.09 4.70 17.50
CA PHE A 196 -6.21 5.25 18.85
C PHE A 196 -7.40 6.20 18.98
N GLU A 197 -7.66 7.02 17.96
CA GLU A 197 -8.83 7.89 17.92
C GLU A 197 -10.13 7.07 17.89
N PHE A 198 -10.20 6.03 17.06
CA PHE A 198 -11.37 5.14 16.96
C PHE A 198 -11.70 4.44 18.29
N HIS A 199 -10.70 3.89 18.98
CA HIS A 199 -10.90 3.21 20.26
C HIS A 199 -10.87 4.15 21.48
N GLY A 200 -10.62 5.45 21.29
CA GLY A 200 -10.53 6.42 22.38
C GLY A 200 -9.34 6.19 23.33
N VAL A 201 -8.25 5.62 22.84
CA VAL A 201 -7.01 5.32 23.59
C VAL A 201 -5.86 6.22 23.14
N SER A 202 -4.68 6.10 23.75
CA SER A 202 -3.51 6.92 23.40
C SER A 202 -2.19 6.13 23.34
N SER A 203 -2.26 4.79 23.36
CA SER A 203 -1.09 3.91 23.31
C SER A 203 -1.49 2.49 22.95
N LEU A 204 -0.54 1.69 22.44
CA LEU A 204 -0.77 0.26 22.15
C LEU A 204 -1.17 -0.55 23.39
N GLY A 205 -0.62 -0.23 24.57
CA GLY A 205 -1.02 -0.88 25.82
C GLY A 205 -2.47 -0.55 26.22
N GLY A 206 -2.89 0.71 26.00
CA GLY A 206 -4.29 1.11 26.19
C GLY A 206 -5.23 0.45 25.19
N LEU A 207 -4.79 0.32 23.93
CA LEU A 207 -5.54 -0.40 22.89
C LEU A 207 -5.77 -1.86 23.31
N ARG A 208 -4.72 -2.59 23.67
CA ARG A 208 -4.84 -4.01 24.09
C ARG A 208 -5.80 -4.18 25.26
N ALA A 209 -5.74 -3.31 26.27
CA ALA A 209 -6.68 -3.33 27.38
C ALA A 209 -8.14 -3.08 26.93
N ALA A 210 -8.36 -2.12 26.00
CA ALA A 210 -9.70 -1.84 25.48
C ALA A 210 -10.26 -3.01 24.64
N LEU A 211 -9.41 -3.73 23.91
CA LEU A 211 -9.79 -4.91 23.13
C LEU A 211 -10.10 -6.12 24.02
N GLU A 212 -9.35 -6.31 25.12
CA GLU A 212 -9.63 -7.34 26.13
C GLU A 212 -10.96 -7.08 26.86
N ASP A 213 -11.21 -5.84 27.30
CA ASP A 213 -12.46 -5.44 27.97
C ASP A 213 -13.70 -5.61 27.06
N GLY A 214 -13.54 -5.43 25.75
CA GLY A 214 -14.62 -5.61 24.76
C GLY A 214 -14.94 -7.08 24.45
N ALA A 215 -13.98 -7.99 24.62
CA ALA A 215 -14.16 -9.42 24.39
C ALA A 215 -14.98 -10.10 25.52
N ASP A 216 -14.96 -9.55 26.73
CA ASP A 216 -15.71 -10.07 27.87
C ASP A 216 -17.22 -9.76 27.78
N ASP A 217 -17.63 -8.70 27.06
CA ASP A 217 -19.04 -8.29 26.93
C ASP A 217 -19.84 -9.18 25.93
N GLU A 218 -19.17 -10.05 25.16
CA GLU A 218 -19.81 -11.01 24.24
C GLU A 218 -20.04 -12.41 24.85
N THR A 219 -19.50 -12.70 26.04
CA THR A 219 -19.69 -14.01 26.70
C THR A 219 -20.81 -14.06 27.75
N ASP A 220 -21.43 -12.92 28.09
CA ASP A 220 -22.46 -12.83 29.13
C ASP A 220 -23.91 -12.77 28.59
N ARG A 221 -24.18 -13.37 27.41
CA ARG A 221 -25.54 -13.56 26.88
C ARG A 221 -25.81 -14.97 26.37
N ASP A 222 -25.56 -15.98 27.20
CA ASP A 222 -26.31 -17.25 27.12
C ASP A 222 -26.15 -18.08 28.41
N GLU A 223 -26.62 -17.55 29.54
CA GLU A 223 -26.86 -18.40 30.72
C GLU A 223 -28.22 -18.09 31.37
N ALA A 224 -29.27 -18.36 30.61
CA ALA A 224 -30.59 -18.63 31.16
C ALA A 224 -31.29 -19.67 30.30
N THR A 225 -31.34 -20.94 30.75
CA THR A 225 -32.57 -21.75 30.95
C THR A 225 -32.25 -23.24 31.19
N ASP A 226 -32.46 -23.64 32.44
CA ASP A 226 -33.03 -24.89 32.97
C ASP A 226 -32.32 -26.26 32.80
N PRO A 227 -32.03 -26.98 33.92
CA PRO A 227 -31.42 -28.29 33.92
C PRO A 227 -32.46 -29.41 33.75
N ASN A 228 -32.30 -30.27 32.75
CA ASN A 228 -32.85 -31.63 32.83
C ASN A 228 -31.93 -32.65 32.16
N GLU A 229 -31.66 -33.68 32.95
CA GLU A 229 -30.89 -34.90 32.69
C GLU A 229 -31.49 -35.71 31.52
N ASP A 230 -30.63 -36.31 30.68
CA ASP A 230 -30.67 -37.76 30.47
C ASP A 230 -29.36 -38.26 29.83
N GLU A 231 -28.90 -39.39 30.33
CA GLU A 231 -27.64 -40.07 30.02
C GLU A 231 -27.78 -40.92 28.75
N GLY A 232 -26.72 -41.02 27.94
CA GLY A 232 -26.71 -41.87 26.75
C GLY A 232 -25.35 -42.01 26.06
N ALA A 233 -24.53 -42.89 26.62
CA ALA A 233 -23.22 -43.40 26.22
C ALA A 233 -22.80 -43.47 24.73
N ASP A 234 -21.51 -43.16 24.54
CA ASP A 234 -20.44 -43.83 23.75
C ASP A 234 -20.63 -44.13 22.24
N ASP A 235 -19.77 -43.55 21.39
CA ASP A 235 -18.72 -44.31 20.68
C ASP A 235 -17.67 -43.37 20.03
N ALA A 236 -16.43 -43.83 20.01
CA ALA A 236 -15.22 -43.12 19.65
C ALA A 236 -14.89 -43.14 18.14
N SER A 237 -14.26 -42.09 17.63
CA SER A 237 -13.25 -42.23 16.57
C SER A 237 -12.29 -41.05 16.50
N GLU A 238 -11.02 -41.35 16.75
CA GLU A 238 -9.84 -40.51 16.53
C GLU A 238 -9.72 -40.04 15.07
N GLY A 239 -9.22 -38.81 14.88
CA GLY A 239 -8.91 -38.25 13.57
C GLY A 239 -8.04 -37.01 13.69
N GLY A 240 -6.78 -37.21 14.08
CA GLY A 240 -5.77 -36.18 14.23
C GLY A 240 -5.39 -35.49 12.91
N PHE A 241 -5.31 -34.18 13.02
CA PHE A 241 -4.80 -33.21 12.04
C PHE A 241 -3.29 -33.39 11.84
N VAL A 242 -2.82 -33.49 10.58
CA VAL A 242 -1.45 -33.11 10.22
C VAL A 242 -1.54 -32.22 8.98
N SER A 243 -1.21 -30.95 9.17
CA SER A 243 -0.96 -30.00 8.09
C SER A 243 0.41 -30.32 7.50
N ALA A 244 0.46 -30.54 6.18
CA ALA A 244 1.71 -30.65 5.45
C ALA A 244 2.20 -29.23 5.13
N ASP A 245 3.28 -28.85 5.80
CA ASP A 245 4.12 -27.70 5.50
C ASP A 245 4.83 -27.93 4.15
N TRP A 246 4.51 -27.11 3.15
CA TRP A 246 5.30 -27.00 1.93
C TRP A 246 5.10 -25.63 1.25
N SER A 247 6.13 -24.78 1.32
CA SER A 247 6.30 -23.62 0.44
C SER A 247 7.70 -23.68 -0.21
N PRO A 248 7.82 -23.50 -1.54
CA PRO A 248 9.10 -23.31 -2.21
C PRO A 248 9.60 -21.85 -2.07
N PRO A 249 10.92 -21.59 -2.13
CA PRO A 249 11.48 -20.25 -2.05
C PRO A 249 11.29 -19.46 -3.35
N ALA A 250 10.99 -18.16 -3.19
CA ALA A 250 10.95 -17.17 -4.25
C ALA A 250 12.34 -16.51 -4.38
N ASP A 251 12.96 -16.66 -5.54
CA ASP A 251 14.13 -15.88 -5.95
C ASP A 251 13.71 -14.43 -6.25
N GLN A 252 14.44 -13.48 -5.65
CA GLN A 252 14.35 -12.06 -5.93
C GLN A 252 15.60 -11.64 -6.72
N ASP A 253 15.38 -11.09 -7.91
CA ASP A 253 16.41 -10.39 -8.68
C ASP A 253 16.33 -8.89 -8.37
N VAL A 254 17.40 -8.37 -7.74
CA VAL A 254 17.61 -6.94 -7.50
C VAL A 254 18.81 -6.50 -8.31
N THR A 255 18.58 -5.62 -9.28
CA THR A 255 19.64 -4.88 -9.99
C THR A 255 19.58 -3.39 -9.65
N GLY A 256 20.74 -2.81 -9.32
CA GLY A 256 20.93 -1.35 -9.16
C GLY A 256 21.79 -0.98 -7.95
N SER A 257 23.10 -1.25 -7.96
CA SER A 257 24.15 -0.31 -8.40
C SER A 257 24.12 1.06 -7.71
N ARG A 258 24.96 1.20 -6.67
CA ARG A 258 25.36 2.47 -6.05
C ARG A 258 26.57 3.05 -6.77
N GLY A 259 26.44 4.29 -7.24
CA GLY A 259 27.53 5.14 -7.71
C GLY A 259 28.18 5.91 -6.56
N MET A 260 29.51 5.85 -6.55
CA MET A 260 30.49 6.51 -5.68
C MET A 260 30.35 8.04 -5.63
N ASP A 261 30.72 8.68 -4.51
CA ASP A 261 31.87 9.61 -4.48
C ASP A 261 32.21 10.09 -3.06
N THR A 262 33.51 10.04 -2.78
CA THR A 262 34.20 10.36 -1.51
C THR A 262 35.14 11.55 -1.74
N ALA A 263 35.19 12.49 -0.78
CA ALA A 263 36.32 13.38 -0.41
C ALA A 263 35.76 14.70 0.18
N GLU A 264 36.33 15.42 1.17
CA GLU A 264 37.44 15.24 2.13
C GLU A 264 37.39 16.47 3.08
N SER A 265 37.89 16.30 4.31
CA SER A 265 38.68 17.28 5.11
C SER A 265 38.01 18.25 6.12
N GLY A 266 38.48 18.18 7.39
CA GLY A 266 38.88 19.40 8.14
C GLY A 266 38.56 19.56 9.65
N ASN A 267 39.35 18.91 10.51
CA ASN A 267 39.87 19.31 11.86
C ASN A 267 39.03 19.52 13.15
N GLU A 268 39.49 18.79 14.20
CA GLU A 268 39.88 19.14 15.60
C GLU A 268 38.83 19.83 16.53
N ASP A 269 38.55 19.45 17.79
CA ASP A 269 39.38 19.06 18.95
C ASP A 269 38.46 18.61 20.14
N ASP A 270 39.08 18.03 21.18
CA ASP A 270 38.67 17.81 22.59
C ASP A 270 38.30 16.37 23.06
N SER A 271 39.03 15.92 24.09
CA SER A 271 39.10 14.56 24.69
C SER A 271 38.20 14.43 25.95
N PRO A 272 38.30 13.34 26.75
CA PRO A 272 37.98 11.94 26.49
C PRO A 272 36.85 11.43 27.46
N ASP A 273 36.09 10.41 27.08
CA ASP A 273 35.43 9.53 28.06
C ASP A 273 35.45 8.08 27.58
N ASP A 274 35.71 7.21 28.53
CA ASP A 274 36.21 5.84 28.39
C ASP A 274 35.03 4.87 28.38
N THR A 275 34.67 4.33 27.21
CA THR A 275 33.81 3.14 27.12
C THR A 275 34.18 2.39 25.84
N GLN A 276 34.97 1.33 25.98
CA GLN A 276 35.26 0.39 24.89
C GLN A 276 34.02 -0.47 24.60
N PRO A 277 33.48 -0.49 23.37
CA PRO A 277 32.79 -1.67 22.86
C PRO A 277 33.83 -2.64 22.31
N GLU A 278 33.69 -3.93 22.63
CA GLU A 278 34.43 -4.99 21.95
C GLU A 278 34.02 -4.98 20.48
N THR A 279 34.90 -4.46 19.62
CA THR A 279 34.80 -4.61 18.17
C THR A 279 35.17 -6.06 17.86
N THR A 280 34.18 -6.87 17.49
CA THR A 280 34.46 -8.08 16.69
C THR A 280 35.16 -7.60 15.43
N GLU A 281 36.45 -7.88 15.30
CA GLU A 281 37.19 -7.69 14.06
C GLU A 281 36.46 -8.53 13.01
N VAL A 282 35.70 -7.86 12.16
CA VAL A 282 35.02 -8.50 11.04
C VAL A 282 36.13 -8.99 10.11
N ASP A 283 36.23 -10.31 9.93
CA ASP A 283 37.22 -10.91 9.04
C ASP A 283 36.91 -10.49 7.60
N THR A 284 37.53 -9.39 7.18
CA THR A 284 37.36 -8.82 5.84
C THR A 284 37.79 -9.77 4.73
N GLU A 285 38.57 -10.80 5.08
CA GLU A 285 38.98 -11.88 4.18
C GLU A 285 37.83 -12.88 3.95
N GLU A 286 37.04 -13.23 4.98
CA GLU A 286 35.85 -14.08 4.85
C GLU A 286 34.76 -13.41 4.01
N LEU A 287 34.55 -12.10 4.20
CA LEU A 287 33.62 -11.33 3.38
C LEU A 287 34.09 -11.20 1.91
N ALA A 288 35.39 -11.17 1.66
CA ALA A 288 35.92 -11.11 0.30
C ALA A 288 35.67 -12.43 -0.44
N ASP A 289 35.89 -13.56 0.23
CA ASP A 289 35.61 -14.90 -0.30
C ASP A 289 34.11 -15.09 -0.56
N GLU A 290 33.23 -14.61 0.34
CA GLU A 290 31.77 -14.68 0.17
C GLU A 290 31.30 -13.84 -1.03
N VAL A 291 31.88 -12.65 -1.24
CA VAL A 291 31.57 -11.81 -2.41
C VAL A 291 32.04 -12.44 -3.71
N GLU A 292 33.18 -13.13 -3.73
CA GLU A 292 33.64 -13.85 -4.94
C GLU A 292 32.72 -15.03 -5.26
N ALA A 293 32.30 -15.82 -4.27
CA ALA A 293 31.36 -16.91 -4.45
C ALA A 293 29.96 -16.44 -4.94
N LEU A 294 29.48 -15.31 -4.39
CA LEU A 294 28.23 -14.67 -4.84
C LEU A 294 28.34 -14.18 -6.30
N ARG A 295 29.50 -13.65 -6.71
CA ARG A 295 29.72 -13.22 -8.11
C ARG A 295 29.71 -14.39 -9.07
N GLU A 296 30.40 -15.49 -8.76
CA GLU A 296 30.36 -16.70 -9.59
C GLU A 296 28.94 -17.26 -9.74
N THR A 297 28.15 -17.21 -8.66
CA THR A 297 26.76 -17.66 -8.68
C THR A 297 25.89 -16.80 -9.58
N VAL A 298 26.04 -15.47 -9.52
CA VAL A 298 25.29 -14.53 -10.38
C VAL A 298 25.67 -14.70 -11.85
N GLU A 299 26.94 -14.91 -12.16
CA GLU A 299 27.39 -15.15 -13.55
C GLU A 299 26.78 -16.46 -14.09
N TYR A 300 26.78 -17.52 -13.29
CA TYR A 300 26.13 -18.79 -13.65
C TYR A 300 24.61 -18.66 -13.85
N GLN A 301 23.92 -17.90 -12.99
CA GLN A 301 22.48 -17.65 -13.13
C GLN A 301 22.18 -16.84 -14.38
N THR A 302 23.02 -15.87 -14.72
CA THR A 302 22.88 -15.05 -15.94
C THR A 302 23.00 -15.93 -17.19
N GLU A 303 24.02 -16.80 -17.26
CA GLU A 303 24.17 -17.74 -18.38
C GLU A 303 22.97 -18.70 -18.51
N LEU A 304 22.41 -19.15 -17.38
CA LEU A 304 21.25 -20.03 -17.37
C LEU A 304 19.99 -19.31 -17.88
N LEU A 305 19.77 -18.05 -17.49
CA LEU A 305 18.65 -17.23 -17.96
C LEU A 305 18.74 -16.96 -19.46
N GLU A 306 19.93 -16.69 -19.98
CA GLU A 306 20.16 -16.53 -21.42
C GLU A 306 19.80 -17.81 -22.19
N ALA A 307 20.24 -18.97 -21.71
CA ALA A 307 19.88 -20.27 -22.31
C ALA A 307 18.37 -20.57 -22.27
N GLN A 308 17.69 -20.18 -21.19
CA GLN A 308 16.24 -20.29 -21.09
C GLN A 308 15.52 -19.34 -22.06
N GLY A 309 16.02 -18.11 -22.21
CA GLY A 309 15.53 -17.14 -23.18
C GLY A 309 15.58 -17.67 -24.61
N GLU A 310 16.72 -18.23 -25.03
CA GLU A 310 16.87 -18.84 -26.36
C GLU A 310 15.89 -20.01 -26.57
N THR A 311 15.67 -20.82 -25.53
CA THR A 311 14.73 -21.95 -25.59
C THR A 311 13.28 -21.46 -25.74
N ILE A 312 12.89 -20.40 -25.02
CA ILE A 312 11.57 -19.80 -25.12
C ILE A 312 11.35 -19.22 -26.52
N GLU A 313 12.34 -18.50 -27.06
CA GLU A 313 12.26 -17.97 -28.42
C GLU A 313 12.08 -19.08 -29.46
N GLN A 314 12.81 -20.20 -29.31
CA GLN A 314 12.66 -21.35 -30.19
C GLN A 314 11.24 -21.96 -30.13
N LEU A 315 10.67 -22.09 -28.92
CA LEU A 315 9.30 -22.60 -28.73
C LEU A 315 8.23 -21.64 -29.29
N VAL A 316 8.42 -20.33 -29.13
CA VAL A 316 7.53 -19.30 -29.70
C VAL A 316 7.57 -19.34 -31.23
N ASP A 317 8.75 -19.52 -31.81
CA ASP A 317 8.93 -19.63 -33.26
C ASP A 317 8.33 -20.91 -33.85
N GLU A 318 8.40 -22.02 -33.11
CA GLU A 318 7.76 -23.29 -33.48
C GLU A 318 6.23 -23.19 -33.42
N LEU A 319 5.69 -22.54 -32.38
CA LEU A 319 4.26 -22.24 -32.26
C LEU A 319 3.75 -21.30 -33.38
N ARG A 320 4.57 -20.33 -33.81
CA ARG A 320 4.22 -19.42 -34.92
C ARG A 320 4.24 -20.09 -36.30
N ARG A 321 5.11 -21.07 -36.52
CA ARG A 321 5.19 -21.83 -37.79
C ARG A 321 4.17 -22.98 -37.87
N GLY A 322 3.62 -23.42 -36.74
CA GLY A 322 2.60 -24.46 -36.65
C GLY A 322 1.16 -24.00 -36.89
N ARG A 323 0.93 -22.73 -37.29
CA ARG A 323 -0.40 -22.13 -37.51
C ARG A 323 -0.60 -21.68 -38.95
#